data_AF-A0A9X9F3U1-F1
#
_entry.id   AF-A0A9X9F3U1-F1
#
_cell.length_a   1.000
_cell.length_b   1.000
_cell.length_c   1.000
_cell.angle_alpha   90.00
_cell.angle_beta   90.00
_cell.angle_gamma   90.00
#
_symmetry.space_group_name_H-M   'P 1'
#
loop_
_entity.id
_entity.type
_entity.pdbx_description
1 polymer ?
#
loop_
_entity_poly.entity_id
_entity_poly.type
_entity_poly.pdbx_seq_one_letter_code
_entity_poly.pdbx_strand_id
1 'polypeptide(L)'
;NKYGYLGDVYGKQWRAWKTTAGETLDQLKDVIEMIKKTPDSRRLIVSAWNPEDVPSMALPPCHTLFQFYVADGKLSCQLYQRSGDIFLGIPFNIASYSLLTHLIAHECGLEVGEFVHTIGDAHIYTNHFEQVEKQ
;
A
#
# COMPACT_ATOMS: atom_id res chain seq x y z
N ASN A 1 -1.55 -12.39 21.95
CA ASN A 1 -0.70 -11.17 21.87
C ASN A 1 -0.16 -10.72 23.23
N LYS A 2 0.70 -11.50 23.90
CA LYS A 2 1.34 -11.11 25.19
C LYS A 2 2.52 -10.13 25.03
N TYR A 3 3.07 -9.99 23.81
CA TYR A 3 4.35 -9.31 23.55
C TYR A 3 4.32 -8.30 22.38
N GLY A 4 3.15 -7.85 21.92
CA GLY A 4 3.05 -6.84 20.86
C GLY A 4 3.47 -7.28 19.45
N TYR A 5 3.74 -8.57 19.23
CA TYR A 5 3.98 -9.12 17.90
C TYR A 5 2.67 -9.12 17.08
N LEU A 6 2.69 -8.43 15.94
CA LEU A 6 1.52 -8.27 15.07
C LEU A 6 1.42 -9.34 13.98
N GLY A 7 2.40 -10.23 13.86
CA GLY A 7 2.47 -11.21 12.78
C GLY A 7 3.02 -10.62 11.47
N ASP A 8 2.64 -11.26 10.37
CA ASP A 8 3.19 -11.03 9.05
C ASP A 8 2.49 -9.87 8.31
N VAL A 9 2.44 -8.72 8.98
CA VAL A 9 1.78 -7.50 8.51
C VAL A 9 2.62 -6.73 7.48
N TYR A 10 2.14 -5.55 7.05
CA TYR A 10 2.69 -4.75 5.96
C TYR A 10 4.22 -4.69 5.88
N GLY A 11 4.91 -4.35 6.97
CA GLY A 11 6.38 -4.22 6.97
C GLY A 11 7.10 -5.51 6.57
N LYS A 12 6.62 -6.67 7.03
CA LYS A 12 7.21 -7.96 6.64
C LYS A 12 6.96 -8.23 5.15
N GLN A 13 5.74 -8.05 4.67
CA GLN A 13 5.43 -8.30 3.27
C GLN A 13 6.21 -7.37 2.34
N TRP A 14 6.36 -6.09 2.68
CA TRP A 14 7.03 -5.11 1.83
C TRP A 14 8.56 -5.26 1.79
N ARG A 15 9.18 -5.67 2.90
CA ARG A 15 10.65 -5.64 3.07
C ARG A 15 11.28 -7.02 3.19
N ALA A 16 10.49 -8.05 3.47
CA ALA A 16 10.97 -9.40 3.75
C ALA A 16 9.95 -10.47 3.32
N TRP A 17 9.40 -10.34 2.11
CA TRP A 17 8.48 -11.33 1.55
C TRP A 17 9.17 -12.68 1.45
N LYS A 18 8.63 -13.69 2.12
CA LYS A 18 9.24 -15.03 2.18
C LYS A 18 8.95 -15.79 0.88
N THR A 19 9.99 -16.30 0.24
CA THR A 19 9.88 -17.17 -0.94
C THR A 19 9.77 -18.63 -0.55
N THR A 20 9.34 -19.47 -1.48
CA THR A 20 9.32 -20.93 -1.30
C THR A 20 10.72 -21.53 -1.15
N ALA A 21 11.77 -20.83 -1.59
CA ALA A 21 13.17 -21.23 -1.41
C ALA A 21 13.72 -20.88 -0.01
N GLY A 22 12.94 -20.18 0.83
CA GLY A 22 13.38 -19.74 2.16
C GLY A 22 14.12 -18.40 2.17
N GLU A 23 14.28 -17.76 1.01
CA GLU A 23 14.87 -16.43 0.86
C GLU A 23 13.82 -15.32 1.09
N THR A 24 14.27 -14.08 1.20
CA THR A 24 13.40 -12.90 1.38
C THR A 24 13.55 -11.90 0.24
N LEU A 25 12.43 -11.35 -0.24
CA LEU A 25 12.39 -10.25 -1.22
C LEU A 25 12.07 -8.92 -0.51
N ASP A 26 12.83 -7.86 -0.84
CA ASP A 26 12.55 -6.49 -0.41
C ASP A 26 11.87 -5.73 -1.56
N GLN A 27 10.55 -5.93 -1.68
CA GLN A 27 9.74 -5.35 -2.77
C GLN A 27 9.88 -3.83 -2.85
N LEU A 28 9.99 -3.14 -1.71
CA LEU A 28 10.16 -1.68 -1.69
C LEU A 28 11.53 -1.24 -2.23
N LYS A 29 12.60 -1.93 -1.82
CA LYS A 29 13.93 -1.65 -2.38
C LYS A 29 13.95 -1.92 -3.89
N ASP A 30 13.39 -3.06 -4.29
CA ASP A 30 13.39 -3.49 -5.69
C ASP A 30 12.57 -2.53 -6.57
N VAL A 31 11.41 -2.06 -6.10
CA VAL A 31 10.60 -1.11 -6.87
C VAL A 31 11.27 0.26 -6.99
N ILE A 32 11.94 0.76 -5.95
CA ILE A 32 12.70 2.01 -6.00
C ILE A 32 13.84 1.90 -7.03
N GLU A 33 14.58 0.79 -7.01
CA GLU A 33 15.64 0.53 -7.99
C GLU A 33 15.10 0.42 -9.42
N MET A 34 13.92 -0.19 -9.61
CA MET A 34 13.26 -0.27 -10.91
C MET A 34 12.74 1.09 -11.38
N ILE A 35 12.23 1.95 -10.48
CA ILE A 35 11.85 3.33 -10.84
C ILE A 35 13.08 4.08 -11.38
N LYS A 36 14.22 3.97 -10.70
CA LYS A 36 15.46 4.66 -11.11
C LYS A 36 16.04 4.15 -12.43
N LYS A 37 15.89 2.85 -12.74
CA LYS A 37 16.51 2.22 -13.92
C LYS A 37 15.59 2.09 -15.12
N THR A 38 14.32 1.80 -14.88
CA THR A 38 13.29 1.47 -15.90
C THR A 38 11.95 2.12 -15.50
N PRO A 39 11.87 3.46 -15.49
CA PRO A 39 10.70 4.20 -14.97
C PRO A 39 9.41 3.95 -15.76
N ASP A 40 9.50 3.54 -17.03
CA ASP A 40 8.38 3.21 -17.91
C ASP A 40 7.81 1.79 -17.67
N SER A 41 8.40 1.04 -16.75
CA SER A 41 7.94 -0.31 -16.40
C SER A 41 6.49 -0.30 -15.93
N ARG A 42 5.70 -1.23 -16.48
CA ARG A 42 4.31 -1.49 -16.05
C ARG A 42 4.22 -2.48 -14.88
N ARG A 43 5.35 -2.77 -14.22
CA ARG A 43 5.48 -3.78 -13.16
C ARG A 43 6.04 -3.20 -11.87
N LEU A 44 5.97 -1.88 -11.67
CA LEU A 44 6.43 -1.19 -10.47
C LEU A 44 5.44 -1.44 -9.31
N ILE A 45 5.40 -2.67 -8.79
CA ILE A 45 4.33 -3.16 -7.90
C ILE A 45 4.91 -3.59 -6.55
N VAL A 46 4.15 -3.33 -5.49
CA VAL A 46 4.34 -3.94 -4.17
C VAL A 46 3.02 -4.56 -3.72
N SER A 47 3.05 -5.81 -3.26
CA SER A 47 1.89 -6.49 -2.69
C SER A 47 2.09 -6.83 -1.23
N ALA A 48 1.04 -6.65 -0.44
CA ALA A 48 0.95 -7.19 0.92
C ALA A 48 0.12 -8.48 0.97
N TRP A 49 -0.48 -8.91 -0.15
CA TRP A 49 -1.41 -10.02 -0.17
C TRP A 49 -0.70 -11.35 -0.46
N ASN A 50 -0.27 -12.04 0.60
CA ASN A 50 0.28 -13.39 0.50
C ASN A 50 -0.79 -14.46 0.78
N PRO A 51 -1.24 -15.24 -0.23
CA PRO A 51 -2.24 -16.29 -0.02
C PRO A 51 -1.85 -17.35 1.01
N GLU A 52 -0.56 -17.60 1.24
CA GLU A 52 -0.08 -18.55 2.25
C GLU A 52 -0.29 -18.00 3.68
N ASP A 53 -0.03 -16.71 3.87
CA ASP A 53 -0.06 -16.09 5.20
C ASP A 53 -1.47 -15.66 5.60
N VAL A 54 -2.28 -15.17 4.65
CA VAL A 54 -3.62 -14.57 4.88
C VAL A 54 -4.52 -15.43 5.79
N PRO A 55 -4.64 -16.76 5.64
CA PRO A 55 -5.46 -17.60 6.52
C PRO A 55 -5.03 -17.60 7.99
N SER A 56 -3.76 -17.29 8.27
CA SER A 56 -3.16 -17.29 9.62
C SER A 56 -3.04 -15.90 10.25
N MET A 57 -3.29 -14.84 9.48
CA MET A 57 -3.20 -13.47 9.98
C MET A 57 -4.41 -13.11 10.85
N ALA A 58 -4.15 -12.45 11.99
CA ALA A 58 -5.21 -11.92 12.84
C ALA A 58 -6.07 -10.87 12.10
N LEU A 59 -5.45 -10.09 11.21
CA LEU A 59 -6.14 -9.17 10.32
C LEU A 59 -5.42 -9.16 8.96
N PRO A 60 -6.00 -9.78 7.91
CA PRO A 60 -5.44 -9.71 6.57
C PRO A 60 -5.34 -8.26 6.07
N PRO A 61 -4.31 -7.91 5.27
CA PRO A 61 -4.07 -6.54 4.82
C PRO A 61 -5.29 -5.94 4.12
N CYS A 62 -5.70 -4.74 4.54
CA CYS A 62 -6.74 -3.97 3.84
C CYS A 62 -6.15 -3.35 2.56
N HIS A 63 -4.89 -2.89 2.62
CA HIS A 63 -4.14 -2.40 1.46
C HIS A 63 -3.40 -3.57 0.81
N THR A 64 -3.98 -4.15 -0.25
CA THR A 64 -3.48 -5.43 -0.76
C THR A 64 -2.34 -5.26 -1.75
N LEU A 65 -2.38 -4.19 -2.55
CA LEU A 65 -1.41 -3.93 -3.61
C LEU A 65 -1.35 -2.43 -3.92
N PHE A 66 -0.17 -1.92 -4.21
CA PHE A 66 -0.01 -0.62 -4.85
C PHE A 66 0.98 -0.69 -6.01
N GLN A 67 0.75 0.15 -7.01
CA GLN A 67 1.55 0.23 -8.23
C GLN A 67 1.99 1.68 -8.45
N PHE A 68 3.27 1.88 -8.77
CA PHE A 68 3.80 3.15 -9.22
C PHE A 68 3.74 3.30 -10.74
N TYR A 69 3.73 4.55 -11.18
CA TYR A 69 3.82 4.91 -12.59
C TYR A 69 4.62 6.21 -12.73
N VAL A 70 5.49 6.27 -13.73
CA VAL A 70 6.26 7.48 -14.04
C VAL A 70 5.88 7.99 -15.43
N ALA A 71 5.47 9.25 -15.50
CA ALA A 71 5.25 9.97 -16.75
C ALA A 71 5.62 11.44 -16.56
N ASP A 72 6.20 12.07 -17.58
CA ASP A 72 6.58 13.49 -17.57
C ASP A 72 7.38 13.92 -16.33
N GLY A 73 8.29 13.06 -15.87
CA GLY A 73 9.12 13.31 -14.68
C GLY A 73 8.37 13.22 -13.34
N LYS A 74 7.12 12.76 -13.33
CA LYS A 74 6.26 12.67 -12.14
C LYS A 74 5.99 11.23 -11.74
N LEU A 75 6.10 10.94 -10.45
CA LEU A 75 5.74 9.66 -9.84
C LEU A 75 4.29 9.68 -9.34
N SER A 76 3.46 8.82 -9.89
CA SER A 76 2.11 8.54 -9.41
C SER A 76 2.05 7.18 -8.71
N CYS A 77 1.08 7.01 -7.82
CA CYS A 77 0.85 5.76 -7.08
C CYS A 77 -0.63 5.41 -7.10
N GLN A 78 -0.96 4.18 -7.50
CA GLN A 78 -2.30 3.63 -7.37
C GLN A 78 -2.33 2.59 -6.25
N LEU A 79 -3.23 2.77 -5.29
CA LEU A 79 -3.53 1.78 -4.24
C LEU A 79 -4.79 1.01 -4.59
N TYR A 80 -4.76 -0.32 -4.45
CA TYR A 80 -5.94 -1.15 -4.30
C TYR A 80 -6.15 -1.52 -2.82
N GLN A 81 -7.24 -1.01 -2.26
CA GLN A 81 -7.68 -1.31 -0.90
C GLN A 81 -8.93 -2.20 -0.96
N ARG A 82 -8.82 -3.47 -0.53
CA ARG A 82 -9.94 -4.42 -0.63
C ARG A 82 -11.16 -4.06 0.23
N SER A 83 -10.94 -3.27 1.30
CA SER A 83 -11.92 -2.97 2.34
C SER A 83 -11.55 -1.64 2.98
N GLY A 84 -12.46 -0.66 2.94
CA GLY A 84 -12.22 0.69 3.45
C GLY A 84 -13.42 1.28 4.19
N ASP A 85 -13.22 1.59 5.48
CA ASP A 85 -14.12 2.45 6.25
C ASP A 85 -13.95 3.89 5.74
N ILE A 86 -14.96 4.36 5.02
CA ILE A 86 -14.95 5.69 4.38
C ILE A 86 -14.78 6.82 5.40
N PHE A 87 -15.33 6.68 6.60
CA PHE A 87 -15.34 7.76 7.58
C PHE A 87 -14.05 7.81 8.40
N LEU A 88 -13.67 6.69 9.02
CA LEU A 88 -12.51 6.66 9.92
C LEU A 88 -11.21 6.23 9.24
N GLY A 89 -11.28 5.35 8.24
CA GLY A 89 -10.10 4.72 7.65
C GLY A 89 -9.52 5.52 6.49
N ILE A 90 -10.35 5.81 5.50
CA ILE A 90 -9.93 6.38 4.22
C ILE A 90 -9.12 7.69 4.35
N PRO A 91 -9.49 8.66 5.21
CA PRO A 91 -8.67 9.86 5.38
C PRO A 91 -7.21 9.57 5.77
N PHE A 92 -6.99 8.60 6.68
CA PHE A 92 -5.63 8.18 7.06
C PHE A 92 -4.95 7.38 5.96
N ASN A 93 -5.70 6.57 5.21
CA ASN A 93 -5.16 5.78 4.11
C ASN A 93 -4.67 6.69 2.97
N ILE A 94 -5.45 7.71 2.60
CA ILE A 94 -5.04 8.74 1.63
C ILE A 94 -3.77 9.43 2.11
N ALA A 95 -3.76 9.95 3.34
CA ALA A 95 -2.58 10.65 3.88
C ALA A 95 -1.33 9.76 3.87
N SER A 96 -1.45 8.48 4.26
CA SER A 96 -0.33 7.55 4.30
C SER A 96 0.27 7.28 2.92
N TYR A 97 -0.55 7.05 1.89
CA TYR A 97 -0.04 6.73 0.55
C TYR A 97 0.35 7.97 -0.25
N SER A 98 -0.29 9.11 -0.02
CA SER A 98 0.21 10.39 -0.53
C SER A 98 1.60 10.66 0.04
N LEU A 99 1.81 10.51 1.36
CA LEU A 99 3.13 10.69 1.98
C LEU A 99 4.15 9.71 1.40
N LEU A 100 3.80 8.43 1.25
CA LEU A 100 4.69 7.44 0.63
C LEU A 100 5.08 7.82 -0.80
N THR A 101 4.12 8.32 -1.59
CA THR A 101 4.36 8.79 -2.97
C THR A 101 5.34 9.97 -2.98
N HIS A 102 5.19 10.93 -2.07
CA HIS A 102 6.14 12.03 -1.90
C HIS A 102 7.55 11.55 -1.54
N LEU A 103 7.67 10.62 -0.59
CA LEU A 103 8.96 10.11 -0.14
C LEU A 103 9.70 9.35 -1.26
N ILE A 104 8.99 8.51 -2.01
CA ILE A 104 9.60 7.74 -3.11
C ILE A 104 9.93 8.65 -4.29
N ALA A 105 9.08 9.64 -4.61
CA ALA A 105 9.37 10.64 -5.63
C ALA A 105 10.67 11.39 -5.29
N HIS A 106 10.80 11.85 -4.04
CA HIS A 106 12.02 12.50 -3.56
C HIS A 106 13.27 11.61 -3.68
N GLU A 107 13.19 10.36 -3.21
CA GLU A 107 14.28 9.38 -3.28
C GLU A 107 14.69 9.05 -4.74
N CYS A 108 13.76 9.18 -5.68
CA CYS A 108 14.01 8.92 -7.10
C CYS A 108 14.33 10.18 -7.92
N GLY A 109 14.36 11.36 -7.29
CA GLY A 109 14.57 12.63 -8.00
C GLY A 109 13.45 13.00 -8.97
N LEU A 110 12.21 12.59 -8.67
CA LEU A 110 11.01 12.84 -9.47
C LEU A 110 10.12 13.89 -8.79
N GLU A 111 9.30 14.57 -9.60
CA GLU A 111 8.18 15.35 -9.10
C GLU A 111 7.04 14.43 -8.63
N VAL A 112 6.12 14.96 -7.84
CA VAL A 112 4.94 14.22 -7.39
C VAL A 112 3.84 14.30 -8.45
N GLY A 113 3.30 13.15 -8.82
CA GLY A 113 2.13 13.00 -9.67
C GLY A 113 0.86 12.78 -8.84
N GLU A 114 0.04 11.81 -9.24
CA GLU A 114 -1.26 11.54 -8.63
C GLU A 114 -1.20 10.39 -7.63
N PHE A 115 -2.02 10.48 -6.59
CA PHE A 115 -2.41 9.32 -5.80
C PHE A 115 -3.81 8.86 -6.24
N VAL A 116 -3.90 7.64 -6.77
CA VAL A 116 -5.15 7.03 -7.24
C VAL A 116 -5.60 5.97 -6.24
N HIS A 117 -6.74 6.17 -5.60
CA HIS A 117 -7.25 5.26 -4.57
C HIS A 117 -8.40 4.42 -5.12
N THR A 118 -8.13 3.13 -5.36
CA THR A 118 -9.14 2.14 -5.73
C THR A 118 -9.60 1.39 -4.48
N ILE A 119 -10.91 1.36 -4.23
CA ILE A 119 -11.50 0.68 -3.08
C ILE A 119 -12.41 -0.45 -3.59
N GLY A 120 -12.25 -1.64 -3.02
CA GLY A 120 -13.15 -2.78 -3.24
C GLY A 120 -14.46 -2.59 -2.48
N ASP A 121 -14.54 -3.13 -1.27
CA ASP A 121 -15.66 -2.86 -0.37
C ASP A 121 -15.46 -1.49 0.32
N ALA A 122 -16.20 -0.48 -0.14
CA ALA A 122 -16.28 0.84 0.45
C ALA A 122 -17.53 0.92 1.33
N HIS A 123 -17.35 1.12 2.65
CA HIS A 123 -18.47 1.08 3.60
C HIS A 123 -18.37 2.16 4.68
N ILE A 124 -19.53 2.43 5.29
CA ILE A 124 -19.68 3.26 6.48
C ILE A 124 -20.38 2.40 7.53
N TYR A 125 -19.86 2.36 8.76
CA TYR A 125 -20.54 1.67 9.86
C TYR A 125 -21.83 2.41 10.23
N THR A 126 -22.88 1.65 10.59
CA THR A 126 -24.21 2.21 10.87
C THR A 126 -24.22 3.20 12.03
N ASN A 127 -23.27 3.09 12.97
CA ASN A 127 -23.09 4.03 14.07
C ASN A 127 -22.29 5.29 13.71
N HIS A 128 -21.93 5.48 12.43
CA HIS A 128 -21.20 6.65 11.92
C HIS A 128 -22.05 7.56 11.00
N PHE A 129 -23.33 7.24 10.74
CA PHE A 129 -24.14 8.00 9.77
C PHE A 129 -24.34 9.46 10.17
N GLU A 130 -24.68 9.74 11.44
CA GLU A 130 -24.85 11.12 11.93
C GLU A 130 -23.55 11.93 11.83
N GLN A 131 -22.41 11.29 12.09
CA GLN A 131 -21.10 11.93 12.04
C GLN A 131 -20.66 12.22 10.61
N VAL A 132 -20.99 11.34 9.65
CA VAL A 132 -20.75 11.56 8.22
C VAL A 132 -21.62 12.71 7.69
N GLU A 133 -22.91 12.77 8.05
CA GLU A 133 -23.80 13.84 7.60
C GLU A 133 -23.40 15.23 8.11
N LYS A 134 -22.66 15.29 9.23
CA LYS A 134 -22.19 16.54 9.82
C LYS A 134 -20.90 17.09 9.18
N GLN A 135 -20.14 16.24 8.48
CA GLN A 135 -18.83 16.55 7.92
C GLN A 135 -18.91 17.53 6.73
#